data_AF-A0A2T0USA3-F1
#
_entry.id   AF-A0A2T0USA3-F1
#
_cell.length_a   1.000
_cell.length_b   1.000
_cell.length_c   1.000
_cell.angle_alpha   90.00
_cell.angle_beta   90.00
_cell.angle_gamma   90.00
#
_symmetry.space_group_name_H-M   'P 1'
#
loop_
_entity.id
_entity.type
_entity.pdbx_description
1 polymer ?
#
loop_
_entity_poly.entity_id
_entity_poly.type
_entity_poly.pdbx_seq_one_letter_code
_entity_poly.pdbx_strand_id
1 'polypeptide(L)'
;MHSGDDGWLGDFSRGPAVFAVYREMEAAHPLSPPEYRIECNDGAGPRVICRIPDGSDPAPEWLGAWEGDEWCEWILKQALGLIKRPRNR
;
A
#
# COMPACT_ATOMS: atom_id res chain seq x y z
N MET A 1 -10.28 21.19 -4.72
CA MET A 1 -8.90 21.53 -4.34
C MET A 1 -8.33 20.30 -3.65
N HIS A 2 -7.57 19.46 -4.36
CA HIS A 2 -6.94 18.27 -3.75
C HIS A 2 -5.64 18.74 -3.09
N SER A 3 -5.71 18.96 -1.78
CA SER A 3 -4.58 19.42 -0.98
C SER A 3 -3.55 18.30 -0.81
N GLY A 4 -2.59 18.25 -1.72
CA GLY A 4 -1.16 18.34 -1.39
C GLY A 4 -0.43 17.17 -0.73
N ASP A 5 -1.08 16.11 -0.27
CA ASP A 5 -0.41 14.90 0.20
C ASP A 5 -1.26 13.69 -0.22
N ASP A 6 -0.85 12.97 -1.27
CA ASP A 6 -1.52 11.73 -1.71
C ASP A 6 -1.37 10.60 -0.68
N GLY A 7 -0.89 10.89 0.53
CA GLY A 7 -0.65 9.93 1.59
C GLY A 7 0.58 9.04 1.35
N TRP A 8 1.44 9.36 0.39
CA TRP A 8 2.59 8.53 0.03
C TRP A 8 3.55 8.36 1.22
N LEU A 9 3.84 7.11 1.56
CA LEU A 9 4.70 6.72 2.69
C LEU A 9 6.10 6.29 2.25
N GLY A 10 6.27 5.86 0.99
CA GLY A 10 7.54 5.34 0.48
C GLY A 10 7.36 4.32 -0.64
N ASP A 11 8.47 3.96 -1.26
CA ASP A 11 8.55 2.91 -2.27
C ASP A 11 9.65 1.88 -1.98
N PHE A 12 9.51 0.69 -2.57
CA PHE A 12 10.50 -0.38 -2.60
C PHE A 12 10.40 -1.14 -3.93
N SER A 13 11.45 -1.88 -4.32
CA SER A 13 11.48 -2.55 -5.62
C SER A 13 11.98 -3.99 -5.51
N ARG A 14 11.53 -4.82 -6.47
CA ARG A 14 12.02 -6.18 -6.69
C ARG A 14 12.06 -6.45 -8.18
N GLY A 15 13.27 -6.53 -8.74
CA GLY A 15 13.46 -6.65 -10.19
C GLY A 15 12.90 -5.42 -10.91
N PRO A 16 12.11 -5.57 -11.99
CA PRO A 16 11.50 -4.45 -12.71
C PRO A 16 10.29 -3.84 -11.99
N ALA A 17 9.75 -4.51 -10.97
CA ALA A 17 8.56 -4.05 -10.25
C ALA A 17 8.93 -3.04 -9.17
N VAL A 18 8.28 -1.89 -9.20
CA VAL A 18 8.32 -0.85 -8.16
C VAL A 18 7.00 -0.83 -7.42
N PHE A 19 7.07 -0.89 -6.09
CA PHE A 19 5.93 -0.87 -5.20
C PHE A 19 5.92 0.43 -4.42
N ALA A 20 4.79 1.11 -4.37
CA ALA A 20 4.61 2.34 -3.61
C ALA A 20 3.49 2.16 -2.58
N VAL A 21 3.70 2.67 -1.37
CA VAL A 21 2.77 2.56 -0.26
C VAL A 21 2.17 3.93 0.01
N TYR A 22 0.86 3.97 0.16
CA TYR A 22 0.11 5.18 0.45
C TYR A 22 -0.81 4.93 1.64
N ARG A 23 -1.03 5.98 2.44
CA ARG A 23 -2.08 6.06 3.45
C ARG A 23 -3.29 6.74 2.82
N GLU A 24 -4.40 6.03 2.76
CA GLU A 24 -5.70 6.60 2.42
C GLU A 24 -6.17 7.48 3.58
N MET A 25 -6.17 8.80 3.35
CA MET A 25 -6.62 9.79 4.32
C MET A 25 -8.13 10.08 4.20
N GLU A 26 -8.75 9.75 3.07
CA GLU A 26 -10.17 9.91 2.81
C GLU A 26 -10.91 8.59 2.99
N ALA A 27 -11.14 8.21 4.25
CA ALA A 27 -12.07 7.13 4.50
C ALA A 27 -13.50 7.61 4.15
N ALA A 28 -14.29 6.77 3.46
CA ALA A 28 -15.66 7.10 3.07
C ALA A 28 -16.60 7.40 4.27
N HIS A 29 -16.15 7.13 5.49
CA HIS A 29 -16.78 7.50 6.74
C HIS A 29 -15.73 8.02 7.74
N PRO A 30 -16.01 9.08 8.53
CA PRO A 30 -15.08 9.66 9.50
C PRO A 30 -14.69 8.72 10.67
N LEU A 31 -15.29 7.53 10.75
CA LEU A 31 -15.02 6.50 11.76
C LEU A 31 -14.37 5.24 11.17
N SER A 32 -14.16 5.21 9.85
CA SER A 32 -13.45 4.08 9.24
C SER A 32 -11.97 4.19 9.60
N PRO A 33 -11.33 3.06 9.99
CA PRO A 33 -9.90 3.07 10.26
C PRO A 33 -9.14 3.55 9.02
N PRO A 34 -7.96 4.17 9.18
CA PRO A 34 -7.13 4.51 8.03
C PRO A 34 -6.85 3.24 7.23
N GLU A 35 -6.86 3.34 5.91
CA GLU A 35 -6.51 2.23 5.04
C GLU A 35 -5.17 2.55 4.39
N TYR A 36 -4.35 1.53 4.13
CA TYR A 36 -3.15 1.69 3.34
C TYR A 36 -3.33 0.95 2.02
N ARG A 37 -2.88 1.55 0.92
CA ARG A 37 -2.84 0.89 -0.38
C ARG A 37 -1.40 0.67 -0.83
N ILE A 38 -1.16 -0.46 -1.47
CA ILE A 38 0.08 -0.76 -2.17
C ILE A 38 -0.22 -0.72 -3.66
N GLU A 39 0.52 0.09 -4.38
CA GLU A 39 0.53 0.11 -5.83
C GLU A 39 1.77 -0.60 -6.36
N CYS A 40 1.63 -1.35 -7.45
CA CYS A 40 2.74 -1.91 -8.21
C CYS A 40 2.79 -1.27 -9.59
N ASN A 41 3.99 -0.91 -10.03
CA ASN A 41 4.30 -0.57 -11.40
C ASN A 41 5.39 -1.51 -11.91
N ASP A 42 5.01 -2.41 -12.81
CA ASP A 42 5.85 -3.40 -13.48
C ASP A 42 6.19 -3.01 -14.93
N GLY A 43 5.90 -1.76 -15.31
CA GLY A 43 6.04 -1.24 -16.68
C GLY A 43 4.71 -1.06 -17.42
N ALA A 44 3.59 -1.54 -16.86
CA ALA A 44 2.24 -1.33 -17.40
C ALA A 44 1.49 -0.14 -16.74
N GLY A 45 2.19 0.66 -15.93
CA GLY A 45 1.65 1.75 -15.13
C GLY A 45 1.26 1.31 -13.71
N PRO A 46 1.16 2.25 -12.75
CA PRO A 46 0.84 1.94 -11.35
C PRO A 46 -0.59 1.42 -11.22
N ARG A 47 -0.76 0.32 -10.47
CA ARG A 47 -2.05 -0.29 -10.15
C ARG A 47 -2.08 -0.73 -8.69
N VAL A 48 -3.21 -0.54 -8.02
CA VAL A 48 -3.41 -1.06 -6.66
C VAL A 48 -3.40 -2.58 -6.72
N ILE A 49 -2.53 -3.19 -5.92
CA ILE A 49 -2.39 -4.65 -5.81
C ILE A 49 -2.81 -5.17 -4.45
N CYS A 50 -2.81 -4.31 -3.43
CA CYS A 50 -3.16 -4.69 -2.07
C CYS A 50 -3.72 -3.52 -1.28
N ARG A 51 -4.68 -3.80 -0.40
CA ARG A 51 -5.19 -2.90 0.63
C ARG A 51 -4.96 -3.50 2.01
N ILE A 52 -4.49 -2.68 2.94
CA ILE A 52 -4.22 -3.06 4.33
C ILE A 52 -5.10 -2.19 5.23
N PRO A 53 -6.08 -2.76 5.94
CA PRO A 53 -6.85 -2.01 6.92
C PRO A 53 -5.97 -1.67 8.14
N ASP A 54 -6.09 -0.50 8.75
CA ASP A 54 -5.45 -0.18 10.04
C ASP A 54 -6.30 -0.75 11.20
N GLY A 55 -6.12 -2.04 11.50
CA GLY A 55 -6.83 -2.74 12.57
C GLY A 55 -5.89 -3.61 13.42
N SER A 56 -6.38 -4.12 14.56
CA SER A 56 -5.59 -5.01 15.44
C SER A 56 -5.19 -6.34 14.81
N ASP A 57 -5.90 -6.77 13.77
CA ASP A 57 -5.55 -7.93 12.94
C ASP A 57 -5.80 -7.57 11.47
N PRO A 58 -4.88 -6.84 10.84
CA PRO A 58 -5.10 -6.31 9.51
C PRO A 58 -4.82 -7.40 8.49
N ALA A 59 -5.86 -8.16 8.12
CA ALA A 59 -5.77 -9.08 7.00
C ALA A 59 -5.62 -8.27 5.70
N PRO A 60 -4.48 -8.36 4.98
CA PRO A 60 -4.32 -7.66 3.72
C PRO A 60 -5.24 -8.25 2.66
N GLU A 61 -5.93 -7.39 1.93
CA GLU A 61 -6.73 -7.76 0.76
C GLU A 61 -5.85 -7.62 -0.48
N TRP A 62 -5.57 -8.74 -1.16
CA TRP A 62 -4.82 -8.76 -2.42
C TRP A 62 -5.77 -8.73 -3.61
N LEU A 63 -5.42 -8.01 -4.66
CA LEU A 63 -6.28 -7.80 -5.82
C LEU A 63 -5.75 -8.53 -7.06
N GLY A 64 -6.67 -9.21 -7.77
CA GLY A 64 -6.40 -9.82 -9.06
C GLY A 64 -5.36 -10.94 -8.98
N ALA A 65 -4.34 -10.88 -9.86
CA ALA A 65 -3.30 -11.91 -9.96
C ALA A 65 -2.37 -11.99 -8.74
N TRP A 66 -2.47 -11.04 -7.80
CA TRP A 66 -1.66 -11.02 -6.58
C TRP A 66 -2.27 -11.86 -5.46
N GLU A 67 -3.50 -12.36 -5.59
CA GLU A 67 -4.08 -13.23 -4.56
C GLU A 67 -3.33 -14.57 -4.51
N GLY A 68 -2.64 -14.83 -3.39
CA GLY A 68 -1.87 -16.06 -3.20
C GLY A 68 -0.51 -16.09 -3.89
N ASP A 69 0.01 -14.94 -4.35
CA ASP A 69 1.32 -14.84 -4.96
C ASP A 69 2.45 -15.05 -3.92
N GLU A 70 3.55 -15.70 -4.34
CA GLU A 70 4.71 -15.96 -3.48
C GLU A 70 5.38 -14.67 -2.96
N TRP A 71 5.16 -13.53 -3.61
CA TRP A 71 5.74 -12.25 -3.20
C TRP A 71 4.90 -11.55 -2.14
N CYS A 72 3.65 -11.96 -1.90
CA CYS A 72 2.74 -11.30 -0.96
C CYS A 72 3.35 -11.11 0.42
N GLU A 73 3.92 -12.17 1.01
CA GLU A 73 4.54 -12.10 2.35
C GLU A 73 5.71 -11.10 2.39
N TRP A 74 6.54 -11.08 1.35
CA TRP A 74 7.67 -10.17 1.26
C TRP A 74 7.22 -8.72 1.07
N ILE A 75 6.28 -8.47 0.16
CA ILE A 75 5.70 -7.15 -0.12
C ILE A 75 5.06 -6.59 1.15
N LEU A 76 4.25 -7.41 1.84
CA LEU A 76 3.60 -7.01 3.09
C LEU A 76 4.62 -6.62 4.16
N LYS A 77 5.70 -7.39 4.31
CA LYS A 77 6.77 -7.08 5.27
C LYS A 77 7.45 -5.73 4.97
N GLN A 78 7.71 -5.41 3.70
CA GLN A 78 8.27 -4.12 3.31
C GLN A 78 7.27 -2.98 3.57
N ALA A 79 6.01 -3.16 3.18
CA ALA A 79 4.96 -2.18 3.37
C ALA A 79 4.71 -1.85 4.84
N LEU A 80 4.62 -2.86 5.71
CA LEU A 80 4.51 -2.67 7.16
C LEU A 80 5.73 -1.95 7.75
N GLY A 81 6.91 -2.13 7.15
CA GLY A 81 8.11 -1.37 7.50
C GLY A 81 7.95 0.12 7.21
N LEU A 82 7.44 0.46 6.02
CA LEU A 82 7.18 1.85 5.61
C LEU A 82 6.04 2.49 6.40
N ILE A 83 5.00 1.73 6.76
CA ILE A 83 3.91 2.23 7.61
C ILE A 83 4.46 2.63 9.00
N LYS A 84 5.36 1.83 9.57
CA LYS A 84 6.00 2.14 10.87
C LYS A 84 7.02 3.26 10.77
N ARG A 85 7.74 3.38 9.65
CA ARG A 85 8.79 4.38 9.42
C ARG A 85 8.68 4.95 8.00
N PRO A 86 7.77 5.93 7.80
CA PRO A 86 7.58 6.55 6.50
C PRO A 86 8.84 7.27 6.02
N ARG A 87 9.04 7.28 4.70
CA ARG A 87 10.15 7.94 4.03
C ARG A 87 9.84 9.39 3.63
N ASN A 88 8.58 9.79 3.68
CA ASN A 88 8.09 11.15 3.39
C ASN A 88 8.47 12.21 4.45
N ARG A 89 9.62 12.05 5.13
CA ARG A 89 10.03 12.86 6.27
C ARG A 89 10.98 13.99 5.91
#